data_AF-A0AAW2JJG2-F1
#
_entry.id   AF-A0AAW2JJG2-F1
#
_cell.length_a   1.000
_cell.length_b   1.000
_cell.length_c   1.000
_cell.angle_alpha   90.00
_cell.angle_beta   90.00
_cell.angle_gamma   90.00
#
_symmetry.space_group_name_H-M   'P 1'
#
loop_
_entity.id
_entity.type
_entity.pdbx_description
1 polymer ?
#
loop_
_entity_poly.entity_id
_entity_poly.type
_entity_poly.pdbx_seq_one_letter_code
_entity_poly.pdbx_strand_id
1 'polypeptide(L)'
;MYYAVANGLAEAFNKTLCNLLKKVVAKSKRDWHERIGEALRAYRTTFIIPAQATPYALVYGVEAVLPLEQQIPLLRIAIQEGLTEEEMLKYDLKSWKLSMKRD
;
A
#
# COMPACT_ATOMS: atom_id res chain seq x y z
N MET A 1 -28.03 -1.79 -13.97
CA MET A 1 -28.13 -3.19 -13.50
C MET A 1 -27.44 -3.26 -12.14
N TYR A 2 -28.16 -3.48 -11.04
CA TYR A 2 -27.59 -3.55 -9.68
C TYR A 2 -27.19 -4.99 -9.37
N TYR A 3 -25.90 -5.24 -9.08
CA TYR A 3 -25.39 -6.57 -8.77
C TYR A 3 -24.95 -6.62 -7.30
N ALA A 4 -25.85 -7.09 -6.45
CA ALA A 4 -25.73 -7.00 -4.99
C ALA A 4 -24.47 -7.68 -4.41
N VAL A 5 -24.04 -8.81 -4.99
CA VAL A 5 -22.91 -9.60 -4.48
C VAL A 5 -21.56 -8.90 -4.71
N ALA A 6 -21.29 -8.40 -5.92
CA ALA A 6 -20.05 -7.65 -6.15
C ALA A 6 -20.05 -6.31 -5.41
N ASN A 7 -21.22 -5.67 -5.28
CA ASN A 7 -21.34 -4.45 -4.50
C ASN A 7 -21.02 -4.68 -3.01
N GLY A 8 -21.46 -5.80 -2.41
CA GLY A 8 -21.14 -6.13 -1.01
C GLY A 8 -19.64 -6.30 -0.74
N LEU A 9 -18.91 -6.94 -1.66
CA LEU A 9 -17.45 -7.07 -1.56
C LEU A 9 -16.74 -5.72 -1.71
N ALA A 10 -17.18 -4.91 -2.68
CA ALA A 10 -16.64 -3.56 -2.88
C ALA A 10 -16.91 -2.64 -1.67
N GLU A 11 -18.10 -2.72 -1.07
CA GLU A 11 -18.45 -1.98 0.14
C GLU A 11 -17.59 -2.38 1.35
N ALA A 12 -17.37 -3.68 1.55
CA ALA A 12 -16.51 -4.18 2.63
C ALA A 12 -15.05 -3.72 2.46
N PHE A 13 -14.54 -3.75 1.23
CA PHE A 13 -13.21 -3.24 0.89
C PHE A 13 -13.12 -1.72 1.15
N ASN A 14 -14.06 -0.94 0.61
CA ASN A 14 -14.10 0.51 0.78
C ASN A 14 -14.17 0.91 2.25
N LYS A 15 -14.95 0.18 3.07
CA LYS A 15 -15.03 0.41 4.52
C LYS A 15 -13.68 0.19 5.21
N THR A 16 -12.96 -0.87 4.83
CA THR A 16 -11.62 -1.18 5.36
C THR A 16 -10.61 -0.11 4.98
N LEU A 17 -10.59 0.28 3.71
CA LEU A 17 -9.69 1.32 3.20
C LEU A 17 -9.97 2.68 3.87
N CYS A 18 -11.23 3.07 4.01
CA CYS A 18 -11.62 4.28 4.72
C CYS A 18 -11.17 4.28 6.19
N ASN A 19 -11.26 3.14 6.88
CA ASN A 19 -10.80 3.03 8.27
C ASN A 19 -9.27 3.15 8.38
N LEU A 20 -8.54 2.59 7.43
CA LEU A 20 -7.09 2.69 7.37
C LEU A 20 -6.64 4.12 7.05
N LEU A 21 -7.24 4.73 6.04
CA LEU A 21 -7.03 6.15 5.70
C LEU A 21 -7.29 7.06 6.89
N LYS A 22 -8.37 6.87 7.64
CA LYS A 22 -8.64 7.66 8.86
C LYS A 22 -7.50 7.58 9.90
N LYS A 23 -6.82 6.43 10.00
CA LYS A 23 -5.68 6.25 10.90
C LYS A 23 -4.42 6.93 10.38
N VAL A 24 -4.18 6.89 9.07
CA VAL A 24 -2.99 7.48 8.45
C VAL A 24 -3.11 9.01 8.33
N VAL A 25 -4.31 9.53 8.07
CA VAL A 25 -4.62 10.95 7.83
C VAL A 25 -4.97 11.68 9.14
N ALA A 26 -4.74 11.06 10.30
CA ALA A 26 -5.29 11.49 11.59
C ALA A 26 -4.90 12.91 12.04
N LYS A 27 -3.77 13.47 11.53
CA LYS A 27 -3.29 14.82 11.88
C LYS A 27 -3.74 15.92 10.91
N SER A 28 -3.85 15.65 9.61
CA SER A 28 -4.33 16.63 8.65
C SER A 28 -5.24 15.94 7.62
N LYS A 29 -6.50 16.36 7.56
CA LYS A 29 -7.50 15.81 6.63
C LYS A 29 -7.26 16.19 5.15
N ARG A 30 -6.25 17.03 4.88
CA ARG A 30 -6.00 17.62 3.55
C ARG A 30 -5.11 16.75 2.66
N ASP A 31 -4.30 15.88 3.25
CA ASP A 31 -3.26 15.06 2.62
C ASP A 31 -3.71 13.62 2.35
N TRP A 32 -5.02 13.34 2.44
CA TRP A 32 -5.57 12.01 2.15
C TRP A 32 -5.13 11.44 0.79
N HIS A 33 -4.98 12.31 -0.21
CA HIS A 33 -4.60 11.96 -1.58
C HIS A 33 -3.11 11.59 -1.69
N GLU A 34 -2.26 12.13 -0.81
CA GLU A 34 -0.85 11.75 -0.70
C GLU A 34 -0.71 10.43 0.10
N ARG A 35 -1.60 10.23 1.09
CA ARG A 35 -1.59 9.07 1.99
C ARG A 35 -2.32 7.83 1.47
N ILE A 36 -3.10 7.96 0.39
CA ILE A 36 -3.87 6.84 -0.17
C ILE A 36 -2.99 5.71 -0.68
N GLY A 37 -1.83 6.02 -1.24
CA GLY A 37 -0.85 5.02 -1.67
C GLY A 37 -0.32 4.21 -0.48
N GLU A 38 -0.02 4.88 0.63
CA GLU A 38 0.46 4.23 1.86
C GLU A 38 -0.63 3.33 2.49
N ALA A 39 -1.88 3.79 2.51
CA ALA A 39 -3.01 2.99 2.99
C ALA A 39 -3.26 1.77 2.10
N LEU A 40 -3.24 1.91 0.78
CA LEU A 40 -3.39 0.78 -0.14
C LEU A 40 -2.25 -0.23 0.01
N ARG A 41 -1.00 0.23 0.18
CA ARG A 41 0.15 -0.64 0.47
C ARG A 41 -0.10 -1.44 1.74
N ALA A 42 -0.41 -0.75 2.85
CA ALA A 42 -0.66 -1.41 4.12
C ALA A 42 -1.79 -2.43 4.02
N TYR A 43 -2.89 -2.14 3.32
CA TYR A 43 -3.94 -3.12 3.10
C TYR A 43 -3.43 -4.37 2.35
N ARG A 44 -2.71 -4.18 1.24
CA ARG A 44 -2.26 -5.27 0.38
C ARG A 44 -1.20 -6.17 1.02
N THR A 45 -0.34 -5.60 1.86
CA THR A 45 0.77 -6.33 2.52
C THR A 45 0.45 -6.78 3.95
N THR A 46 -0.67 -6.35 4.53
CA THR A 46 -1.06 -6.82 5.87
C THR A 46 -1.66 -8.21 5.79
N PHE A 47 -1.16 -9.10 6.64
CA PHE A 47 -1.68 -10.46 6.78
C PHE A 47 -3.13 -10.42 7.30
N ILE A 48 -4.05 -11.03 6.54
CA ILE A 48 -5.44 -11.17 6.95
C ILE A 48 -5.61 -12.54 7.61
N ILE A 49 -5.79 -12.54 8.94
CA ILE A 49 -5.86 -13.76 9.76
C ILE A 49 -6.91 -14.77 9.23
N PRO A 50 -8.16 -14.38 8.89
CA PRO A 50 -9.13 -15.32 8.33
C PRO A 50 -8.72 -15.96 7.00
N ALA A 51 -7.96 -15.23 6.17
CA ALA A 51 -7.52 -15.71 4.87
C ALA A 51 -6.17 -16.44 4.93
N GLN A 52 -5.48 -16.38 6.08
CA GLN A 52 -4.12 -16.86 6.29
C GLN A 52 -3.12 -16.40 5.21
N ALA A 53 -3.38 -15.23 4.61
CA ALA A 53 -2.61 -14.69 3.50
C ALA A 53 -2.74 -13.17 3.46
N THR A 54 -1.82 -12.51 2.75
CA THR A 54 -1.99 -11.11 2.39
C THR A 54 -2.96 -10.97 1.21
N PRO A 55 -3.73 -9.86 1.09
CA PRO A 55 -4.58 -9.64 -0.07
C PRO A 55 -3.81 -9.67 -1.39
N TYR A 56 -2.54 -9.26 -1.39
CA TYR A 56 -1.69 -9.36 -2.58
C TYR A 56 -1.40 -10.82 -2.95
N ALA A 57 -1.04 -11.67 -1.98
CA ALA A 57 -0.82 -13.09 -2.22
C ALA A 57 -2.07 -13.81 -2.73
N LEU A 58 -3.26 -13.41 -2.28
CA LEU A 58 -4.51 -13.98 -2.79
C LEU A 58 -4.79 -13.66 -4.28
N VAL A 59 -4.31 -12.51 -4.77
CA VAL A 59 -4.52 -12.07 -6.16
C VAL A 59 -3.44 -12.60 -7.09
N TYR A 60 -2.18 -12.56 -6.65
CA TYR A 60 -1.02 -12.84 -7.51
C TYR A 60 -0.32 -14.17 -7.20
N GLY A 61 -0.71 -14.87 -6.12
CA GLY A 61 -0.11 -16.14 -5.72
C GLY A 61 1.27 -16.02 -5.06
N VAL A 62 1.79 -14.81 -4.87
CA VAL A 62 3.10 -14.53 -4.28
C VAL A 62 3.03 -13.37 -3.29
N GLU A 63 3.89 -13.35 -2.28
CA GLU A 63 3.95 -12.25 -1.33
C GLU A 63 4.51 -10.97 -1.96
N ALA A 64 3.98 -9.82 -1.55
CA ALA A 64 4.45 -8.53 -2.03
C ALA A 64 5.78 -8.15 -1.38
N VAL A 65 6.85 -8.10 -2.17
CA VAL A 65 8.13 -7.48 -1.73
C VAL A 65 8.01 -5.95 -1.74
N LEU A 66 7.50 -5.40 -2.85
CA LEU A 66 7.22 -3.98 -3.04
C LEU A 66 6.01 -3.85 -3.98
N PRO A 67 4.95 -3.08 -3.64
CA PRO A 67 3.86 -2.83 -4.57
C PRO A 67 4.32 -2.10 -5.84
N LEU A 68 3.66 -2.36 -6.97
CA LEU A 68 4.01 -1.80 -8.27
C LEU A 68 4.06 -0.26 -8.28
N GLU A 69 3.17 0.38 -7.52
CA GLU A 69 3.11 1.85 -7.40
C GLU A 69 4.41 2.45 -6.84
N GLN A 70 5.18 1.68 -6.08
CA GLN A 70 6.51 2.08 -5.60
C GLN A 70 7.64 1.51 -6.45
N GLN A 71 7.48 0.31 -7.01
CA GLN A 71 8.49 -0.27 -7.89
C GLN A 71 8.76 0.63 -9.10
N ILE A 72 7.73 1.21 -9.73
CA ILE A 72 7.94 2.01 -10.94
C ILE A 72 8.83 3.25 -10.68
N PRO A 73 8.54 4.12 -9.68
CA PRO A 73 9.43 5.21 -9.33
C PRO A 73 10.82 4.75 -8.87
N LEU A 74 10.89 3.68 -8.07
CA LEU A 74 12.16 3.15 -7.56
C LEU A 74 13.04 2.60 -8.67
N LEU A 75 12.48 1.86 -9.63
CA LEU A 75 13.20 1.35 -10.79
C LEU A 75 13.77 2.46 -11.66
N ARG A 76 13.05 3.59 -11.81
CA ARG A 76 13.58 4.76 -12.52
C ARG A 76 14.83 5.33 -11.83
N ILE A 77 14.78 5.48 -10.51
CA ILE A 77 15.91 5.94 -9.71
C ILE A 77 17.06 4.92 -9.77
N ALA A 78 16.76 3.62 -9.66
CA ALA A 78 17.77 2.57 -9.70
C ALA A 78 18.51 2.51 -11.05
N ILE A 79 17.79 2.72 -12.17
CA ILE A 79 18.41 2.82 -13.51
C ILE A 79 19.30 4.07 -13.61
N GLN A 80 18.90 5.19 -13.02
CA GLN A 80 19.67 6.45 -13.06
C GLN A 80 20.92 6.41 -12.17
N GLU A 81 20.79 5.86 -10.97
CA GLU A 81 21.82 5.88 -9.92
C GLU A 81 22.62 4.55 -9.83
N GLY A 82 22.27 3.55 -10.66
CA GLY A 82 22.91 2.24 -10.66
C GLY A 82 22.68 1.43 -9.38
N LEU A 83 21.52 1.59 -8.73
CA LEU A 83 21.23 0.95 -7.44
C LEU A 83 20.93 -0.54 -7.61
N THR A 84 21.40 -1.32 -6.63
CA THR A 84 20.99 -2.72 -6.45
C THR A 84 19.59 -2.81 -5.83
N GLU A 85 18.97 -3.99 -5.93
CA GLU A 85 17.64 -4.25 -5.37
C GLU A 85 17.59 -4.07 -3.85
N GLU A 86 18.67 -4.44 -3.14
CA GLU A 86 18.79 -4.22 -1.69
C GLU A 86 18.85 -2.73 -1.33
N GLU A 87 19.58 -1.93 -2.11
CA GLU A 87 19.69 -0.49 -1.90
C GLU A 87 18.35 0.20 -2.17
N MET A 88 17.62 -0.28 -3.18
CA MET A 88 16.27 0.17 -3.50
C MET A 88 15.29 -0.09 -2.35
N LEU A 89 15.33 -1.29 -1.76
CA LEU A 89 14.53 -1.65 -0.58
C LEU A 89 14.89 -0.79 0.64
N LYS A 90 16.19 -0.55 0.88
CA LYS A 90 16.66 0.31 1.97
C LYS A 90 16.23 1.76 1.77
N TYR A 91 16.29 2.26 0.53
CA TYR A 91 15.84 3.61 0.18
C TYR A 91 14.33 3.78 0.43
N ASP A 92 13.52 2.82 -0.02
CA ASP A 92 12.07 2.82 0.22
C ASP A 92 11.74 2.81 1.72
N LEU A 93 12.37 1.91 2.48
CA LEU A 93 12.16 1.81 3.92
C LEU A 93 12.56 3.10 4.64
N LYS A 94 13.66 3.74 4.21
CA LYS A 94 14.13 5.02 4.77
C LYS A 94 13.15 6.14 4.44
N SER A 95 12.67 6.22 3.21
CA SER A 95 11.69 7.21 2.76
C SER A 95 10.37 7.07 3.53
N TRP A 96 9.87 5.85 3.70
CA TRP A 96 8.67 5.55 4.48
C TRP A 96 8.82 5.97 5.95
N LYS A 97 9.95 5.63 6.60
CA LYS A 97 10.23 6.07 7.98
C LYS A 97 10.27 7.59 8.12
N LEU A 98 10.76 8.31 7.11
CA LEU A 98 10.77 9.77 7.08
C LEU A 98 9.39 10.37 6.81
N SER A 99 8.54 9.68 6.06
CA SER A 99 7.14 10.03 5.85
C SER A 99 6.36 9.95 7.17
N MET A 100 6.55 8.86 7.94
CA MET A 100 5.89 8.67 9.23
C MET A 100 6.40 9.58 10.37
N LYS A 101 7.64 10.08 10.29
CA LYS A 101 8.23 10.96 11.32
C LYS A 101 7.90 12.43 11.13
N ARG A 102 7.45 12.83 9.93
CA ARG A 102 7.09 14.22 9.62
C ARG A 102 5.73 14.63 10.19
N ASP A 103 5.01 13.69 10.82
CA ASP A 103 3.68 13.89 11.38
C ASP A 103 3.67 13.97 12.90
#